data_AF-A0A2L2MZI6-F1
#
_entry.id   AF-A0A2L2MZI6-F1
#
_cell.length_a   1.000
_cell.length_b   1.000
_cell.length_c   1.000
_cell.angle_alpha   90.00
_cell.angle_beta   90.00
_cell.angle_gamma   90.00
#
_symmetry.space_group_name_H-M   'P 1'
#
loop_
_entity.id
_entity.type
_entity.pdbx_description
1 polymer ?
#
loop_
_entity_poly.entity_id
_entity_poly.type
_entity_poly.pdbx_seq_one_letter_code
_entity_poly.pdbx_strand_id
1 'polypeptide(L)'
;MNTQKIFYLNKLRCEVAMQQALQDWQPQPKTYGFECPRCNSTRLVKIRSSNSIQKYLCNDCDRSFQERPRFVCECLIPGHQLNCQSCPQFKEFLGLVKQKMDELRFLSFQELQSLKSSYTVAETLD
;
A
#
# COMPACT_ATOMS: atom_id res chain seq x y z
N MET A 1 12.04 9.45 32.22
CA MET A 1 12.14 9.36 30.74
C MET A 1 11.58 10.64 30.14
N ASN A 2 12.28 11.33 29.24
CA ASN A 2 11.80 12.58 28.64
C ASN A 2 10.89 12.26 27.45
N THR A 3 9.57 12.43 27.63
CA THR A 3 8.52 12.16 26.63
C THR A 3 8.77 12.88 25.31
N GLN A 4 9.31 14.09 25.36
CA GLN A 4 9.61 14.89 24.18
C GLN A 4 10.74 14.27 23.35
N LYS A 5 11.78 13.73 24.00
CA LYS A 5 12.87 13.00 23.30
C LYS A 5 12.35 11.74 22.61
N ILE A 6 11.47 10.99 23.26
CA ILE A 6 10.86 9.78 22.68
C ILE A 6 10.00 10.14 21.47
N PHE A 7 9.20 11.21 21.58
CA PHE A 7 8.39 11.71 20.48
C PHE A 7 9.23 12.08 19.26
N TYR A 8 10.30 12.88 19.44
CA TYR A 8 11.17 13.27 18.33
C TYR A 8 11.92 12.08 17.71
N LEU A 9 12.36 11.12 18.53
CA LEU A 9 13.00 9.91 18.03
C LEU A 9 12.03 9.09 17.18
N ASN A 10 10.80 8.90 17.63
CA ASN A 10 9.78 8.17 16.88
C ASN A 10 9.39 8.91 15.60
N LYS A 11 9.26 10.24 15.65
CA LYS A 11 9.01 11.06 14.47
C LYS A 11 10.11 10.87 13.42
N LEU A 12 11.38 10.98 13.82
CA LEU A 12 12.51 10.80 12.91
C LEU A 12 12.53 9.39 12.32
N ARG A 13 12.25 8.37 13.13
CA ARG A 13 12.15 6.98 12.66
C ARG A 13 11.06 6.80 11.61
N CYS A 14 9.88 7.39 11.82
CA CYS A 14 8.79 7.35 10.85
C CYS A 14 9.17 8.04 9.53
N GLU A 15 9.85 9.19 9.60
CA GLU A 15 10.32 9.92 8.41
C GLU A 15 11.30 9.08 7.58
N VAL A 16 12.32 8.50 8.21
CA VAL A 16 13.30 7.62 7.53
C VAL A 16 12.63 6.37 6.98
N ALA A 17 11.74 5.73 7.75
CA ALA A 17 10.99 4.55 7.31
C ALA A 17 10.14 4.84 6.07
N MET A 18 9.47 6.00 6.02
CA MET A 18 8.70 6.42 4.85
C MET A 18 9.59 6.64 3.63
N GLN A 19 10.75 7.29 3.78
CA GLN A 19 11.70 7.49 2.68
C GLN A 19 12.22 6.16 2.12
N GLN A 20 12.61 5.23 3.01
CA GLN A 20 13.04 3.88 2.60
C GLN A 20 11.92 3.11 1.90
N ALA A 21 10.70 3.16 2.45
CA ALA A 21 9.56 2.50 1.84
C ALA A 21 9.23 3.07 0.47
N LEU A 22 9.38 4.38 0.25
CA LEU A 22 9.17 5.02 -1.04
C LEU A 22 10.20 4.62 -2.09
N GLN A 23 11.47 4.39 -1.71
CA GLN A 23 12.48 3.88 -2.64
C GLN A 23 12.20 2.45 -3.09
N ASP A 24 11.75 1.61 -2.16
CA ASP A 24 11.37 0.23 -2.45
C ASP A 24 9.99 0.14 -3.13
N TRP A 25 9.21 1.23 -3.11
CA TRP A 25 7.87 1.26 -3.66
C TRP A 25 7.90 1.36 -5.18
N GLN A 26 7.44 0.29 -5.83
CA GLN A 26 7.22 0.28 -7.26
C GLN A 26 5.72 0.41 -7.53
N PRO A 27 5.21 1.62 -7.84
CA PRO A 27 3.79 1.81 -8.12
C PRO A 27 3.45 1.11 -9.43
N GLN A 28 2.61 0.08 -9.35
CA GLN A 28 2.05 -0.58 -10.53
C GLN A 28 0.53 -0.42 -10.50
N PRO A 29 -0.12 0.12 -11.54
CA PRO A 29 -1.57 0.18 -11.59
C PRO A 29 -2.17 -1.22 -11.38
N LYS A 30 -2.89 -1.41 -10.28
CA LYS A 30 -3.60 -2.66 -9.98
C LYS A 30 -5.09 -2.42 -10.12
N THR A 31 -5.75 -3.28 -10.90
CA THR A 31 -7.21 -3.31 -10.97
C THR A 31 -7.74 -4.21 -9.87
N TYR A 32 -8.57 -3.66 -9.01
CA TYR A 32 -9.21 -4.38 -7.92
C TYR A 32 -10.69 -4.66 -8.25
N GLY A 33 -11.24 -5.69 -7.61
CA GLY A 33 -12.66 -6.03 -7.71
C GLY A 33 -13.00 -7.12 -8.73
N PHE A 34 -12.01 -7.76 -9.35
CA PHE A 34 -12.20 -8.93 -10.22
C PHE A 34 -11.82 -10.25 -9.52
N GLU A 35 -12.40 -10.48 -8.34
CA GLU A 35 -12.15 -11.64 -7.49
C GLU A 35 -13.48 -12.15 -6.91
N CYS A 36 -13.54 -13.44 -6.56
CA CYS A 36 -14.70 -14.00 -5.91
C CYS A 36 -14.91 -13.34 -4.53
N PRO A 37 -16.10 -12.78 -4.23
CA PRO A 37 -16.34 -12.07 -2.98
C PRO A 37 -16.38 -12.96 -1.73
N ARG A 38 -16.30 -14.29 -1.90
CA ARG A 38 -16.29 -15.26 -0.80
C ARG A 38 -14.89 -15.74 -0.47
N CYS A 39 -14.09 -16.04 -1.49
CA CYS A 39 -12.81 -16.72 -1.33
C CYS A 39 -11.63 -15.98 -1.99
N ASN A 40 -11.87 -14.79 -2.54
CA ASN A 40 -10.89 -13.95 -3.25
C ASN A 40 -10.19 -14.64 -4.44
N SER A 41 -10.72 -15.76 -4.93
CA SER A 41 -10.18 -16.44 -6.10
C SER A 41 -10.39 -15.64 -7.37
N THR A 42 -9.39 -15.62 -8.24
CA THR A 42 -9.42 -15.03 -9.58
C THR A 42 -9.91 -16.03 -10.65
N ARG A 43 -10.15 -17.30 -10.28
CA ARG A 43 -10.65 -18.35 -11.20
C ARG A 43 -12.16 -18.21 -11.40
N LEU A 44 -12.53 -17.27 -12.28
CA LEU A 44 -13.91 -16.88 -12.55
C LEU A 44 -14.32 -17.23 -13.99
N VAL A 45 -15.50 -17.82 -14.16
CA VAL A 45 -16.10 -18.11 -15.47
C VAL A 45 -17.28 -17.18 -15.72
N LYS A 46 -17.28 -16.52 -16.87
CA LYS A 46 -18.45 -15.76 -17.33
C LYS A 46 -19.58 -16.74 -17.65
N ILE A 47 -20.71 -16.55 -16.99
CA ILE A 47 -21.94 -17.28 -17.29
C ILE A 47 -22.88 -16.35 -18.05
N ARG A 48 -24.16 -16.25 -17.65
CA ARG A 48 -25.18 -15.45 -18.33
C ARG A 48 -25.30 -14.02 -17.75
N SER A 49 -25.55 -13.05 -18.61
CA SER A 49 -25.95 -11.69 -18.22
C SER A 49 -27.46 -11.62 -17.93
N SER A 50 -27.84 -10.93 -16.86
CA SER A 50 -29.24 -10.70 -16.47
C SER A 50 -29.45 -9.19 -16.34
N ASN A 51 -30.43 -8.62 -17.02
CA ASN A 51 -30.73 -7.17 -16.99
C ASN A 51 -29.48 -6.30 -17.27
N SER A 52 -28.70 -6.66 -18.29
CA SER A 52 -27.44 -5.98 -18.66
C SER A 52 -26.30 -6.08 -17.62
N ILE A 53 -26.47 -6.84 -16.54
CA ILE A 53 -25.43 -7.11 -15.55
C ILE A 53 -24.83 -8.50 -15.82
N GLN A 54 -23.53 -8.55 -16.11
CA GLN A 54 -22.79 -9.81 -16.27
C GLN A 54 -22.74 -10.58 -14.94
N LYS A 55 -22.92 -11.91 -14.98
CA LYS A 55 -22.67 -12.78 -13.82
C LYS A 55 -21.42 -13.63 -14.03
N TYR A 56 -20.76 -13.95 -12.92
CA TYR A 56 -19.57 -14.79 -12.86
C TYR A 56 -19.80 -15.96 -11.90
N LEU A 57 -19.25 -17.13 -12.22
CA LEU A 57 -19.15 -18.30 -11.35
C LEU A 57 -17.70 -18.44 -10.88
N CYS A 58 -17.47 -18.61 -9.58
CA CYS A 58 -16.16 -18.93 -9.05
C CYS A 58 -15.92 -20.44 -9.07
N ASN A 59 -14.84 -20.90 -9.70
CA ASN A 59 -14.51 -22.33 -9.79
C ASN A 59 -14.01 -22.93 -8.46
N ASP A 60 -13.65 -22.10 -7.49
CA ASP A 60 -13.06 -22.58 -6.22
C ASP A 60 -14.09 -22.81 -5.13
N CYS A 61 -15.24 -22.13 -5.22
CA CYS A 61 -16.29 -22.22 -4.20
C CYS A 61 -17.69 -22.30 -4.80
N ASP A 62 -17.79 -22.54 -6.11
CA ASP A 62 -19.02 -22.71 -6.90
C ASP A 62 -20.08 -21.62 -6.72
N ARG A 63 -19.66 -20.42 -6.31
CA ARG A 63 -20.58 -19.32 -6.02
C ARG A 63 -20.75 -18.43 -7.24
N SER A 64 -22.00 -18.18 -7.63
CA SER A 64 -22.34 -17.17 -8.62
C SER A 64 -22.51 -15.78 -8.00
N PHE A 65 -22.04 -14.74 -8.67
CA PHE A 65 -22.22 -13.34 -8.26
C PHE A 65 -22.29 -12.42 -9.49
N GLN A 66 -22.81 -11.21 -9.30
CA GLN A 66 -22.88 -10.18 -10.34
C GLN A 66 -21.54 -9.44 -10.47
N GLU A 67 -21.25 -8.92 -11.67
CA GLU A 67 -20.11 -8.05 -11.92
C GLU A 67 -20.13 -6.87 -10.95
N ARG A 68 -18.97 -6.62 -10.35
CA ARG A 68 -18.77 -5.49 -9.43
C ARG A 68 -18.03 -4.37 -10.17
N PRO A 69 -18.22 -3.11 -9.74
CA PRO A 69 -17.41 -2.01 -10.24
C PRO A 69 -15.92 -2.33 -10.05
N ARG A 70 -15.17 -2.25 -11.15
CA ARG A 70 -13.71 -2.34 -11.10
C ARG A 70 -13.20 -0.99 -10.66
N PHE A 71 -12.29 -1.00 -9.70
CA PHE A 71 -11.60 0.21 -9.28
C PHE A 71 -10.12 0.05 -9.62
N VAL A 72 -9.60 0.98 -10.41
CA VAL A 72 -8.18 1.07 -10.72
C VAL A 72 -7.56 2.04 -9.75
N CYS A 73 -6.50 1.61 -9.08
CA CYS A 73 -5.68 2.50 -8.28
C CYS A 73 -4.46 2.94 -9.10
N GLU A 74 -4.39 4.23 -9.42
CA GLU A 74 -3.31 4.86 -10.19
C GLU A 74 -2.41 5.72 -9.29
N CYS A 75 -2.42 5.46 -7.99
CA CYS A 75 -1.69 6.26 -7.01
C CYS A 75 -0.19 5.97 -7.10
N LEU A 76 0.56 6.89 -7.73
CA LEU A 76 2.02 6.83 -7.80
C LEU A 76 2.66 6.88 -6.41
N ILE A 77 2.16 7.78 -5.54
CA ILE A 77 2.56 7.90 -4.14
C ILE A 77 1.34 7.57 -3.27
N PRO A 78 1.34 6.41 -2.58
CA PRO A 78 0.20 5.99 -1.76
C PRO A 78 -0.10 6.98 -0.62
N GLY A 79 -1.37 7.37 -0.47
CA GLY A 79 -1.83 8.26 0.60
C GLY A 79 -1.57 9.75 0.40
N HIS A 80 -0.94 10.17 -0.70
CA HIS A 80 -0.69 11.59 -0.99
C HIS A 80 -1.99 12.37 -1.26
N GLN A 81 -2.92 11.74 -2.00
CA GLN A 81 -4.26 12.29 -2.26
C GLN A 81 -5.30 11.56 -1.41
N LEU A 82 -6.41 12.25 -1.06
CA LEU A 82 -7.47 11.69 -0.21
C LEU A 82 -8.09 10.41 -0.79
N ASN A 83 -8.32 10.37 -2.10
CA ASN A 83 -8.79 9.18 -2.83
C ASN A 83 -7.81 8.00 -2.71
N CYS A 84 -6.50 8.25 -2.61
CA CYS A 84 -5.46 7.24 -2.48
C CYS A 84 -5.38 6.61 -1.08
N GLN A 85 -5.96 7.23 -0.05
CA GLN A 85 -6.00 6.64 1.30
C GLN A 85 -6.90 5.40 1.37
N SER A 86 -7.91 5.32 0.49
CA SER A 86 -8.83 4.18 0.41
C SER A 86 -8.34 3.07 -0.52
N CYS A 87 -7.23 3.28 -1.22
CA CYS A 87 -6.69 2.30 -2.17
C CYS A 87 -6.08 1.10 -1.45
N PRO A 88 -6.32 -0.15 -1.91
CA PRO A 88 -5.67 -1.32 -1.32
C PRO A 88 -4.14 -1.27 -1.36
N GLN A 89 -3.55 -0.65 -2.39
CA GLN A 89 -2.10 -0.44 -2.45
C GLN A 89 -1.57 0.43 -1.31
N PHE A 90 -2.39 1.34 -0.77
CA PHE A 90 -1.99 2.11 0.40
C PHE A 90 -1.85 1.20 1.63
N LYS A 91 -2.71 0.19 1.80
CA LYS A 91 -2.55 -0.80 2.87
C LYS A 91 -1.28 -1.63 2.69
N GLU A 92 -0.98 -2.04 1.45
CA GLU A 92 0.28 -2.74 1.12
C GLU A 92 1.49 -1.87 1.49
N PHE A 93 1.48 -0.59 1.08
CA PHE A 93 2.54 0.38 1.38
C PHE A 93 2.72 0.61 2.90
N LEU A 94 1.62 0.76 3.65
CA LEU A 94 1.70 0.88 5.11
C LEU A 94 2.33 -0.35 5.77
N GLY A 95 2.16 -1.54 5.17
CA GLY A 95 2.87 -2.76 5.58
C GLY A 95 4.39 -2.63 5.44
N LEU A 96 4.86 -2.08 4.31
CA LEU A 96 6.28 -1.82 4.08
C LEU A 96 6.84 -0.77 5.04
N VAL A 97 6.12 0.34 5.25
CA VAL A 97 6.54 1.38 6.22
C VAL A 97 6.68 0.78 7.61
N LYS A 98 5.73 -0.06 8.03
CA LYS A 98 5.80 -0.76 9.32
C LYS A 98 7.04 -1.65 9.42
N GLN A 99 7.32 -2.44 8.37
CA GLN A 99 8.53 -3.27 8.33
C GLN A 99 9.80 -2.43 8.50
N LYS A 100 9.93 -1.32 7.74
CA LYS A 100 11.08 -0.39 7.88
C LYS A 100 11.16 0.20 9.28
N MET A 101 10.04 0.58 9.90
CA MET A 101 10.07 1.05 11.29
C MET A 101 10.59 0.01 12.27
N ASP A 102 10.21 -1.26 12.09
CA ASP A 102 10.67 -2.36 12.94
C ASP A 102 12.19 -2.59 12.78
N GLU A 103 12.70 -2.50 11.56
CA GLU A 103 14.15 -2.56 11.25
C GLU A 103 14.93 -1.40 11.91
N LEU A 104 14.34 -0.20 11.96
CA LEU A 104 14.96 1.00 12.53
C LEU A 104 14.75 1.13 14.06
N ARG A 105 14.08 0.18 14.72
CA ARG A 105 13.65 0.29 16.12
C ARG A 105 14.78 0.57 17.10
N PHE A 106 15.95 -0.04 16.86
CA PHE A 106 17.09 0.00 17.79
C PHE A 106 18.10 1.11 17.47
N LEU A 107 17.90 1.87 16.38
CA LEU A 107 18.80 2.94 16.00
C LEU A 107 18.66 4.17 16.90
N SER A 108 19.79 4.80 17.17
CA SER A 108 19.92 6.06 17.86
C SER A 108 19.49 7.24 16.98
N PHE A 109 19.31 8.39 17.62
CA PHE A 109 18.96 9.62 16.92
C PHE A 109 20.01 10.05 15.88
N GLN A 110 21.29 9.87 16.18
CA GLN A 110 22.39 10.23 15.28
C GLN A 110 22.43 9.32 14.05
N GLU A 111 22.28 8.00 14.24
CA GLU A 111 22.23 7.04 13.14
C GLU A 111 21.03 7.32 12.22
N LEU A 112 19.87 7.61 12.79
CA LEU A 112 18.68 7.98 12.01
C LEU A 112 18.86 9.30 11.25
N GLN A 113 19.56 10.29 11.82
CA GLN A 113 19.89 11.53 11.09
C GLN A 113 20.82 11.27 9.92
N SER A 114 21.88 10.47 10.11
CA SER A 114 22.79 10.10 9.03
C SER A 114 22.06 9.40 7.89
N LEU A 115 21.13 8.49 8.21
CA LEU A 115 20.26 7.86 7.21
C LEU A 115 19.40 8.90 6.50
N LYS A 116 18.68 9.77 7.23
CA LYS A 116 17.84 10.81 6.63
C LYS A 116 18.63 11.70 5.66
N SER A 117 19.84 12.12 6.03
CA SER A 117 20.69 12.96 5.19
C SER A 117 21.10 12.27 3.88
N SER A 118 21.28 10.95 3.89
CA SER A 118 21.61 10.19 2.68
C SER A 118 20.51 10.24 1.61
N TYR A 119 19.26 10.40 2.02
CA TYR A 119 18.12 10.51 1.10
C TYR A 119 17.89 11.94 0.58
N THR A 120 18.20 12.98 1.35
CA THR A 120 18.04 14.39 0.92
C THR A 120 19.02 14.83 -0.18
N VAL A 121 20.14 14.13 -0.37
CA VAL A 121 21.12 14.46 -1.43
C VAL A 121 20.67 13.95 -2.81
N ALA A 122 19.74 12.99 -2.86
CA ALA A 122 19.25 12.41 -4.11
C ALA A 122 18.23 13.30 -4.85
N GLU A 123 17.68 14.36 -4.22
CA GLU A 123 16.70 15.26 -4.84
C GLU A 123 17.31 16.51 -5.50
N THR A 124 18.65 16.65 -5.50
CA THR A 124 19.35 17.83 -6.07
C THR A 124 20.19 17.54 -7.33
N LEU A 125 19.96 16.40 -7.98
CA LEU A 125 20.56 16.05 -9.27
C LEU A 125 19.45 15.63 -10.24
N ASP A 126 18.66 16.60 -10.68
CA ASP A 126 17.95 16.63 -11.96
C ASP A 126 17.65 18.08 -12.35
#